data_AF-A0A9E3BMC7-F1
#
_entry.id   AF-A0A9E3BMC7-F1
#
_cell.length_a   1.000
_cell.length_b   1.000
_cell.length_c   1.000
_cell.angle_alpha   90.00
_cell.angle_beta   90.00
_cell.angle_gamma   90.00
#
_symmetry.space_group_name_H-M   'P 1'
#
loop_
_entity.id
_entity.type
_entity.pdbx_description
1 polymer ?
#
loop_
_entity_poly.entity_id
_entity_poly.type
_entity_poly.pdbx_seq_one_letter_code
_entity_poly.pdbx_strand_id
1 'polypeptide(L)'
;ATVWRERLAEQVFPTYVGKEVFEDVVRQAYLRHRMARGLPAVEEWSRWEGVDRDRRPVEIDVVARLLDGRILTGSAKLRQRAADATVLREHLGALQRLAASGRGWAREALRPGSPLLFVSGAGFKESFSEVAGELDHPLITWTVDDLF
;
A
#
# COMPACT_ATOMS: atom_id res chain seq x y z
N ALA A 1 21.06 -6.27 -10.27
CA ALA A 1 19.61 -6.48 -10.52
C ALA A 1 19.32 -7.62 -11.53
N THR A 2 20.17 -8.64 -11.64
CA THR A 2 20.09 -9.67 -12.70
C THR A 2 19.35 -10.94 -12.25
N VAL A 3 19.52 -11.33 -10.99
CA VAL A 3 18.96 -12.59 -10.44
C VAL A 3 17.42 -12.57 -10.36
N TRP A 4 16.80 -11.42 -10.12
CA TRP A 4 15.35 -11.33 -9.96
C TRP A 4 14.59 -11.50 -11.29
N ARG A 5 15.01 -10.78 -12.34
CA ARG A 5 14.40 -10.88 -13.68
C ARG A 5 14.61 -12.25 -14.30
N GLU A 6 15.78 -12.84 -14.14
CA GLU A 6 16.14 -14.08 -14.83
C GLU A 6 15.66 -15.36 -14.13
N ARG A 7 15.34 -15.33 -12.83
CA ARG A 7 14.97 -16.56 -12.09
C ARG A 7 13.61 -16.53 -11.40
N LEU A 8 13.10 -15.36 -11.05
CA LEU A 8 11.91 -15.24 -10.20
C LEU A 8 10.70 -14.66 -10.94
N ALA A 9 10.91 -13.89 -12.02
CA ALA A 9 9.81 -13.40 -12.87
C ALA A 9 9.05 -14.53 -13.59
N GLU A 10 9.74 -15.64 -13.90
CA GLU A 10 9.15 -16.84 -14.51
C GLU A 10 8.66 -17.87 -13.48
N GLN A 11 9.03 -17.72 -12.21
CA GLN A 11 8.51 -18.59 -11.16
C GLN A 11 7.06 -18.20 -10.86
N VAL A 12 6.15 -19.13 -11.14
CA VAL A 12 4.82 -19.13 -10.52
C VAL A 12 5.04 -19.38 -9.03
N PHE A 13 5.27 -18.31 -8.28
CA PHE A 13 5.19 -18.40 -6.83
C PHE A 13 3.78 -18.91 -6.51
N PRO A 14 3.63 -20.03 -5.79
CA PRO A 14 2.32 -20.39 -5.28
C PRO A 14 1.78 -19.15 -4.55
N THR A 15 0.48 -18.88 -4.68
CA THR A 15 -0.26 -17.77 -4.03
C THR A 15 -0.06 -17.69 -2.50
N TYR A 16 0.69 -18.66 -1.96
CA TYR A 16 1.06 -18.95 -0.59
C TYR A 16 2.53 -18.66 -0.23
N VAL A 17 3.32 -17.94 -1.04
CA VAL A 17 4.41 -17.15 -0.45
C VAL A 17 3.70 -16.08 0.37
N GLY A 18 3.59 -16.35 1.67
CA GLY A 18 2.59 -15.77 2.57
C GLY A 18 2.39 -14.28 2.32
N LYS A 19 1.13 -13.87 2.24
CA LYS A 19 0.68 -12.48 2.06
C LYS A 19 1.48 -11.47 2.91
N GLU A 20 1.84 -11.89 4.10
CA GLU A 20 2.65 -11.16 5.09
C GLU A 20 4.12 -10.99 4.70
N VAL A 21 4.71 -11.93 3.94
CA VAL A 21 6.11 -11.89 3.50
C VAL A 21 6.32 -10.74 2.52
N PHE A 22 5.40 -10.54 1.57
CA PHE A 22 5.52 -9.43 0.61
C PHE A 22 5.35 -8.07 1.31
N GLU A 23 4.42 -7.99 2.27
CA GLU A 23 4.23 -6.80 3.11
C GLU A 23 5.49 -6.49 3.94
N ASP A 24 6.18 -7.51 4.47
CA ASP A 24 7.44 -7.30 5.18
C ASP A 24 8.59 -6.85 4.26
N VAL A 25 8.69 -7.38 3.04
CA VAL A 25 9.65 -6.88 2.03
C VAL A 25 9.40 -5.39 1.74
N VAL A 26 8.14 -4.99 1.58
CA VAL A 26 7.76 -3.59 1.39
C VAL A 26 8.17 -2.74 2.59
N ARG A 27 7.91 -3.21 3.82
CA ARG A 27 8.34 -2.51 5.05
C ARG A 27 9.86 -2.33 5.08
N GLN A 28 10.62 -3.39 4.81
CA GLN A 28 12.08 -3.33 4.80
C GLN A 28 12.62 -2.38 3.72
N ALA A 29 12.06 -2.42 2.50
CA ALA A 29 12.40 -1.50 1.42
C ALA A 29 12.09 -0.05 1.82
N TYR A 30 10.93 0.19 2.45
CA TYR A 30 10.57 1.52 2.92
C TYR A 30 11.58 2.07 3.92
N LEU A 31 11.94 1.28 4.92
CA LEU A 31 12.92 1.69 5.93
C LEU A 31 14.31 1.93 5.31
N ARG A 32 14.73 1.09 4.36
CA ARG A 32 16.01 1.23 3.64
C ARG A 32 16.07 2.51 2.81
N HIS A 33 14.99 2.82 2.08
CA HIS A 33 14.96 3.94 1.14
C HIS A 33 14.47 5.24 1.76
N ARG A 34 14.02 5.24 3.02
CA ARG A 34 13.41 6.40 3.69
C ARG A 34 14.20 7.68 3.50
N MET A 35 15.48 7.69 3.89
CA MET A 35 16.29 8.90 3.82
C MET A 35 16.58 9.32 2.37
N ALA A 36 16.93 8.35 1.52
CA ALA A 36 17.29 8.62 0.13
C ALA A 36 16.11 9.14 -0.71
N ARG A 37 14.89 8.71 -0.39
CA ARG A 37 13.66 9.08 -1.10
C ARG A 37 12.80 10.11 -0.36
N GLY A 38 13.30 10.68 0.75
CA GLY A 38 12.57 11.67 1.55
C GLY A 38 11.23 11.16 2.10
N LEU A 39 11.12 9.85 2.39
CA LEU A 39 9.87 9.27 2.88
C LEU A 39 9.61 9.68 4.34
N PRO A 40 8.34 9.83 4.74
CA PRO A 40 7.99 10.08 6.13
C PRO A 40 8.58 9.05 7.09
N ALA A 41 8.99 9.50 8.27
CA ALA A 41 9.47 8.59 9.30
C ALA A 41 8.30 7.86 9.96
N VAL A 42 8.40 6.54 9.98
CA VAL A 42 7.40 5.64 10.58
C VAL A 42 7.75 5.41 12.03
N GLU A 43 6.76 5.56 12.91
CA GLU A 43 6.82 5.19 14.32
C GLU A 43 6.40 3.73 14.52
N GLU A 44 5.29 3.34 13.90
CA GLU A 44 4.68 2.01 14.02
C GLU A 44 4.22 1.55 12.63
N TRP A 45 4.52 0.31 12.25
CA TRP A 45 4.12 -0.29 10.98
C TRP A 45 3.33 -1.57 11.24
N SER A 46 2.19 -1.71 10.57
CA SER A 46 1.28 -2.83 10.76
C SER A 46 0.47 -3.11 9.50
N ARG A 47 -0.34 -4.16 9.59
CA ARG A 47 -1.48 -4.45 8.71
C ARG A 47 -2.75 -4.42 9.54
N TRP A 48 -3.87 -4.10 8.90
CA TRP A 48 -5.17 -4.18 9.54
C TRP A 48 -6.11 -5.14 8.81
N GLU A 49 -6.77 -6.01 9.58
CA GLU A 49 -7.85 -6.89 9.11
C GLU A 49 -9.03 -6.83 10.07
N GLY A 50 -10.23 -6.93 9.51
CA GLY A 50 -11.45 -7.02 10.30
C GLY A 50 -12.68 -6.91 9.42
N VAL A 51 -13.76 -6.39 10.01
CA VAL A 51 -15.01 -6.13 9.31
C VAL A 51 -15.47 -4.70 9.50
N ASP A 52 -16.21 -4.18 8.53
CA ASP A 52 -16.93 -2.91 8.66
C ASP A 52 -18.25 -3.07 9.43
N ARG A 53 -18.98 -1.95 9.57
CA ARG A 53 -20.27 -1.88 10.24
C ARG A 53 -21.31 -2.86 9.68
N ASP A 54 -21.23 -3.15 8.38
CA ASP A 54 -22.15 -4.06 7.69
C ASP A 54 -21.63 -5.51 7.70
N ARG A 55 -20.63 -5.81 8.54
CA ARG A 55 -19.95 -7.10 8.66
C ARG A 55 -19.26 -7.55 7.37
N ARG A 56 -18.91 -6.63 6.48
CA ARG A 56 -18.14 -6.96 5.29
C ARG A 56 -16.66 -6.98 5.63
N PRO A 57 -15.89 -8.00 5.19
CA PRO A 57 -14.46 -8.05 5.40
C PRO A 57 -13.78 -6.80 4.82
N VAL A 58 -12.82 -6.27 5.57
CA VAL A 58 -11.95 -5.19 5.13
C VAL A 58 -10.53 -5.53 5.54
N GLU A 59 -9.60 -5.24 4.64
CA GLU A 59 -8.18 -5.42 4.83
C GLU A 59 -7.45 -4.20 4.31
N ILE A 60 -6.43 -3.78 5.05
CA ILE A 60 -5.50 -2.75 4.65
C ILE A 60 -4.08 -3.31 4.86
N ASP A 61 -3.37 -3.55 3.75
CA ASP A 61 -2.06 -4.23 3.73
C ASP A 61 -0.98 -3.45 4.49
N VAL A 62 -1.06 -2.11 4.45
CA VAL A 62 -0.14 -1.22 5.14
C VAL A 62 -0.95 -0.21 5.94
N VAL A 63 -0.73 -0.19 7.25
CA VAL A 63 -1.17 0.88 8.16
C VAL A 63 0.03 1.27 9.02
N ALA A 64 0.50 2.49 8.87
CA ALA A 64 1.65 2.98 9.61
C ALA A 64 1.38 4.34 10.26
N ARG A 65 1.66 4.45 11.56
CA ARG A 65 1.69 5.73 12.25
C ARG A 65 3.02 6.42 11.95
N LEU A 66 2.95 7.64 11.47
CA LEU A 66 4.12 8.46 11.18
C LEU A 66 4.51 9.29 12.40
N LEU A 67 5.79 9.63 12.54
CA LEU A 67 6.29 10.45 13.66
C LEU A 67 5.69 11.87 13.69
N ASP A 68 5.13 12.34 12.58
CA ASP A 68 4.43 13.63 12.51
C ASP A 68 2.92 13.52 12.82
N GLY A 69 2.46 12.36 13.28
CA GLY A 69 1.07 12.11 13.67
C GLY A 69 0.13 11.76 12.52
N ARG A 70 0.59 11.76 11.26
CA ARG A 70 -0.22 11.28 10.13
C ARG A 70 -0.27 9.75 10.09
N ILE A 71 -1.25 9.24 9.35
CA ILE A 71 -1.37 7.80 9.08
C ILE A 71 -1.06 7.55 7.60
N LEU A 72 -0.04 6.73 7.34
CA LEU A 72 0.22 6.18 6.02
C LEU A 72 -0.62 4.91 5.86
N THR A 73 -1.34 4.80 4.75
CA THR A 73 -2.03 3.55 4.41
C THR A 73 -1.72 3.10 3.00
N GLY A 74 -1.93 1.83 2.69
CA GLY A 74 -1.56 1.33 1.40
C GLY A 74 -2.01 -0.08 1.06
N SER A 75 -1.75 -0.44 -0.19
CA SER A 75 -1.87 -1.81 -0.68
C SER A 75 -0.55 -2.30 -1.26
N ALA A 76 -0.18 -3.54 -0.94
CA ALA A 76 1.03 -4.19 -1.41
C ALA A 76 0.67 -5.56 -1.97
N LYS A 77 0.64 -5.70 -3.31
CA LYS A 77 0.23 -6.94 -3.96
C LYS A 77 1.19 -7.35 -5.07
N LEU A 78 1.65 -8.60 -5.01
CA LEU A 78 2.35 -9.27 -6.11
C LEU A 78 1.31 -9.74 -7.15
N ARG A 79 0.89 -8.83 -8.03
CA ARG A 79 -0.12 -9.09 -9.08
C ARG A 79 0.56 -9.48 -10.39
N GLN A 80 -0.12 -10.29 -11.20
CA GLN A 80 0.27 -10.57 -12.59
C GLN A 80 -0.16 -9.47 -13.58
N ARG A 81 -1.03 -8.54 -13.16
CA ARG A 81 -1.55 -7.45 -13.99
C ARG A 81 -1.31 -6.11 -13.28
N ALA A 82 -1.00 -5.09 -14.07
CA ALA A 82 -0.83 -3.73 -13.59
C ALA A 82 -2.09 -3.25 -12.86
N ALA A 83 -1.89 -2.55 -11.74
CA ALA A 83 -2.97 -1.95 -10.96
C ALA A 83 -3.59 -0.79 -11.74
N ASP A 84 -4.93 -0.72 -11.77
CA ASP A 84 -5.67 0.38 -12.36
C ASP A 84 -6.44 1.18 -11.31
N ALA A 85 -7.15 2.22 -11.76
CA ALA A 85 -7.96 3.10 -10.92
C ALA A 85 -8.81 2.39 -9.86
N THR A 86 -9.29 1.17 -10.15
CA THR A 86 -10.13 0.40 -9.23
C THR A 86 -9.41 0.12 -7.91
N VAL A 87 -8.12 -0.19 -7.95
CA VAL A 87 -7.32 -0.53 -6.76
C VAL A 87 -7.27 0.65 -5.78
N LEU A 88 -7.05 1.85 -6.29
CA LEU A 88 -7.00 3.07 -5.48
C LEU A 88 -8.39 3.41 -4.90
N ARG A 89 -9.43 3.32 -5.74
CA ARG A 89 -10.83 3.58 -5.32
C ARG A 89 -11.31 2.58 -4.27
N GLU A 90 -10.98 1.30 -4.42
CA GLU A 90 -11.30 0.25 -3.45
C GLU A 90 -10.63 0.50 -2.10
N HIS A 91 -9.35 0.90 -2.11
CA HIS A 91 -8.60 1.25 -0.90
C HIS A 91 -9.24 2.44 -0.16
N LEU A 92 -9.52 3.54 -0.88
CA LEU A 92 -10.20 4.70 -0.29
C LEU A 92 -11.60 4.35 0.21
N GLY A 93 -12.35 3.55 -0.55
CA GLY A 93 -13.66 3.05 -0.14
C GLY A 93 -13.57 2.18 1.13
N ALA A 94 -12.52 1.37 1.28
CA ALA A 94 -12.27 0.60 2.50
C ALA A 94 -12.01 1.52 3.70
N LEU A 95 -11.16 2.54 3.56
CA LEU A 95 -10.91 3.53 4.60
C LEU A 95 -12.18 4.29 5.00
N GLN A 96 -13.02 4.68 4.04
CA GLN A 96 -14.30 5.34 4.30
C GLN A 96 -15.24 4.46 5.12
N ARG A 97 -15.36 3.17 4.77
CA ARG A 97 -16.17 2.22 5.53
C ARG A 97 -15.63 2.02 6.95
N LEU A 98 -14.31 1.93 7.12
CA LEU A 98 -13.69 1.81 8.44
C LEU A 98 -13.88 3.07 9.30
N ALA A 99 -13.73 4.25 8.71
CA ALA A 99 -13.96 5.52 9.39
C ALA A 99 -15.43 5.66 9.84
N ALA A 100 -16.38 5.28 8.98
CA ALA A 100 -17.81 5.21 9.30
C ALA A 100 -18.13 4.15 10.38
N SER A 101 -17.28 3.13 10.51
CA SER A 101 -17.37 2.09 11.56
C SER A 101 -16.72 2.51 12.89
N GLY A 102 -16.28 3.77 13.02
CA GLY A 102 -15.69 4.31 14.24
C GLY A 102 -14.18 4.10 14.39
N ARG A 103 -13.49 3.61 13.36
CA ARG A 103 -12.02 3.49 13.39
C ARG A 103 -11.38 4.87 13.25
N GLY A 104 -10.89 5.43 14.36
CA GLY A 104 -10.29 6.77 14.42
C GLY A 104 -9.13 6.95 13.44
N TRP A 105 -8.19 5.99 13.41
CA TRP A 105 -7.04 6.03 12.51
C TRP A 105 -7.43 6.05 11.02
N ALA A 106 -8.54 5.40 10.63
CA ALA A 106 -9.00 5.41 9.25
C ALA A 106 -9.53 6.78 8.84
N ARG A 107 -10.15 7.51 9.77
CA ARG A 107 -10.54 8.91 9.57
C ARG A 107 -9.32 9.81 9.42
N GLU A 108 -8.25 9.55 10.18
CA GLU A 108 -6.98 10.29 10.06
C GLU A 108 -6.27 9.99 8.72
N ALA A 109 -6.29 8.73 8.27
CA ALA A 109 -5.75 8.34 6.98
C ALA A 109 -6.48 9.00 5.78
N LEU A 110 -7.75 9.37 5.95
CA LEU A 110 -8.54 10.10 4.95
C LEU A 110 -8.33 11.62 4.97
N ARG A 111 -7.56 12.17 5.91
CA ARG A 111 -7.27 13.61 5.92
C ARG A 111 -6.36 13.97 4.75
N PRO A 112 -6.54 15.17 4.15
CA PRO A 112 -5.58 15.71 3.21
C PRO A 112 -4.15 15.66 3.73
N GLY A 113 -3.21 15.34 2.85
CA GLY A 113 -1.79 15.22 3.21
C GLY A 113 -1.41 13.90 3.88
N SER A 114 -2.35 13.03 4.26
CA SER A 114 -2.03 11.67 4.75
C SER A 114 -1.51 10.83 3.57
N PRO A 115 -0.31 10.26 3.65
CA PRO A 115 0.31 9.63 2.49
C PRO A 115 -0.27 8.24 2.20
N LEU A 116 -0.23 7.87 0.93
CA LEU A 116 -0.65 6.57 0.43
C LEU A 116 0.53 5.82 -0.18
N LEU A 117 0.68 4.53 0.13
CA LEU A 117 1.70 3.66 -0.44
C LEU A 117 1.07 2.54 -1.25
N PHE A 118 1.36 2.46 -2.54
CA PHE A 118 0.93 1.35 -3.37
C PHE A 118 2.14 0.64 -3.96
N VAL A 119 2.17 -0.68 -3.78
CA VAL A 119 3.21 -1.55 -4.34
C VAL A 119 2.56 -2.59 -5.24
N SER A 120 2.99 -2.62 -6.49
CA SER A 120 2.45 -3.53 -7.51
C SER A 120 3.56 -4.29 -8.22
N GLY A 121 3.48 -5.62 -8.18
CA GLY A 121 4.40 -6.50 -8.89
C GLY A 121 4.51 -6.24 -10.39
N ALA A 122 3.38 -5.89 -11.01
CA ALA A 122 3.25 -5.66 -12.45
C ALA A 122 3.09 -4.18 -12.82
N GLY A 123 3.40 -3.25 -11.89
CA GLY A 123 3.28 -1.81 -12.12
C GLY A 123 1.86 -1.27 -12.10
N PHE A 124 1.68 -0.08 -12.69
CA PHE A 124 0.45 0.72 -12.64
C PHE A 124 0.02 1.15 -14.05
N LYS A 125 -1.28 1.16 -14.31
CA LYS A 125 -1.85 1.71 -15.55
C LYS A 125 -1.99 3.23 -15.44
N GLU A 126 -2.09 3.90 -16.57
CA GLU A 126 -2.35 5.35 -16.65
C GLU A 126 -3.59 5.77 -15.85
N SER A 127 -4.67 4.99 -15.92
CA SER A 127 -5.89 5.28 -15.14
C SER A 127 -5.69 5.30 -13.63
N PHE A 128 -4.67 4.59 -13.10
CA PHE A 128 -4.31 4.71 -11.70
C PHE A 128 -3.72 6.09 -11.41
N SER A 129 -2.79 6.54 -12.26
CA SER A 129 -2.12 7.83 -12.14
C SER A 129 -3.08 9.02 -12.33
N GLU A 130 -4.06 8.90 -13.22
CA GLU A 130 -5.10 9.93 -13.42
C GLU A 130 -5.89 10.16 -12.12
N VAL A 131 -6.44 9.10 -11.53
CA VAL A 131 -7.19 9.21 -10.26
C VAL A 131 -6.29 9.66 -9.13
N ALA A 132 -5.04 9.20 -9.09
CA ALA A 132 -4.05 9.65 -8.13
C ALA A 132 -3.81 11.16 -8.17
N GLY A 133 -3.74 11.75 -9.37
CA GLY A 133 -3.52 13.19 -9.55
C GLY A 133 -4.68 14.06 -9.08
N GLU A 134 -5.87 13.49 -8.91
CA GLU A 134 -7.06 14.17 -8.37
C GLU A 134 -7.12 14.17 -6.83
N LEU A 135 -6.24 13.40 -6.16
CA LEU A 135 -6.26 13.25 -4.71
C LEU A 135 -5.37 14.28 -4.03
N ASP A 136 -5.85 14.83 -2.90
CA ASP A 136 -5.05 15.65 -1.99
C ASP A 136 -4.22 14.79 -1.02
N HIS A 137 -3.61 13.73 -1.55
CA HIS A 137 -2.83 12.74 -0.81
C HIS A 137 -1.46 12.55 -1.47
N PRO A 138 -0.34 12.70 -0.74
CA PRO A 138 0.97 12.31 -1.25
C PRO A 138 0.96 10.82 -1.58
N LEU A 139 1.25 10.49 -2.84
CA LEU A 139 1.19 9.12 -3.32
C LEU A 139 2.60 8.57 -3.59
N ILE A 140 2.88 7.41 -3.02
CA ILE A 140 4.11 6.65 -3.22
C ILE A 140 3.73 5.40 -4.01
N THR A 141 4.18 5.30 -5.25
CA THR A 141 3.96 4.12 -6.10
C THR A 141 5.28 3.40 -6.33
N TRP A 142 5.34 2.12 -5.97
CA TRP A 142 6.52 1.27 -6.16
C TRP A 142 6.22 0.03 -6.98
N THR A 143 7.19 -0.33 -7.79
CA THR A 143 7.27 -1.61 -8.50
C THR A 143 8.23 -2.54 -7.78
N VAL A 144 8.41 -3.77 -8.28
CA VAL A 144 9.40 -4.68 -7.68
C VAL A 144 10.83 -4.14 -7.77
N ASP A 145 11.13 -3.38 -8.83
CA ASP A 145 12.45 -2.76 -9.03
C ASP A 145 12.75 -1.69 -7.96
N ASP A 146 11.73 -1.18 -7.26
CA ASP A 146 11.90 -0.23 -6.15
C ASP A 146 12.16 -0.89 -4.78
N LEU A 147 11.99 -2.22 -4.68
CA LEU A 147 12.12 -2.95 -3.42
C LEU A 147 13.56 -3.37 -3.11
N PHE A 148 14.47 -3.24 -4.08
CA PHE A 148 15.84 -3.75 -4.05
C PHE A 148 16.84 -2.74 -4.62
#